data_AF-A0A535S3E0-F1
#
_entry.id   AF-A0A535S3E0-F1
#
_cell.length_a   1.000
_cell.length_b   1.000
_cell.length_c   1.000
_cell.angle_alpha   90.00
_cell.angle_beta   90.00
_cell.angle_gamma   90.00
#
_symmetry.space_group_name_H-M   'P 1'
#
loop_
_entity.id
_entity.type
_entity.pdbx_description
1 polymer ?
#
loop_
_entity_poly.entity_id
_entity_poly.type
_entity_poly.pdbx_seq_one_letter_code
_entity_poly.pdbx_strand_id
1 'polypeptide(L)'
;MRREPNQRRQLARFVAGVTDAIERSRPIDDLMRSAAAIDPEISTLRRKIQEERFRNMTTLVRWLCANGPLRRERGVDEAAAIVWTLTSPEVHRLLRVDRGWSSERFRDWLGETLARTLLT
;
A
#
# COMPACT_ATOMS: atom_id res chain seq x y z
N MET A 1 -6.68 -12.86 5.67
CA MET A 1 -6.99 -11.41 5.67
C MET A 1 -8.50 -11.12 5.70
N ARG A 2 -9.29 -11.50 4.68
CA ARG A 2 -10.75 -11.25 4.63
C ARG A 2 -11.57 -11.77 5.82
N ARG A 3 -11.19 -12.90 6.41
CA ARG A 3 -11.90 -13.52 7.55
C ARG A 3 -11.50 -12.99 8.95
N GLU A 4 -10.55 -12.06 9.04
CA GLU A 4 -10.16 -11.48 10.33
C GLU A 4 -11.17 -10.40 10.74
N PRO A 5 -11.93 -10.57 11.85
CA PRO A 5 -12.98 -9.62 12.23
C PRO A 5 -12.44 -8.37 12.94
N ASN A 6 -11.25 -8.41 13.52
CA ASN A 6 -10.66 -7.24 14.16
C ASN A 6 -9.90 -6.39 13.13
N GLN A 7 -10.35 -5.15 12.89
CA GLN A 7 -9.75 -4.26 11.88
C GLN A 7 -8.24 -4.04 12.09
N ARG A 8 -7.76 -3.88 13.32
CA ARG A 8 -6.32 -3.71 13.61
C ARG A 8 -5.52 -4.96 13.26
N ARG A 9 -6.00 -6.15 13.63
CA ARG A 9 -5.35 -7.43 13.26
C ARG A 9 -5.42 -7.68 11.76
N GLN A 10 -6.51 -7.29 11.10
CA GLN A 10 -6.67 -7.41 9.66
C GLN A 10 -5.65 -6.54 8.92
N LEU A 11 -5.48 -5.29 9.36
CA LEU A 11 -4.50 -4.35 8.83
C LEU A 11 -3.06 -4.82 9.10
N ALA A 12 -2.76 -5.32 10.29
CA ALA A 12 -1.43 -5.86 10.61
C ALA A 12 -1.04 -7.03 9.69
N ARG A 13 -1.97 -7.95 9.42
CA ARG A 13 -1.74 -9.05 8.46
C ARG A 13 -1.54 -8.56 7.04
N PHE A 14 -2.30 -7.54 6.61
CA PHE A 14 -2.11 -6.90 5.32
C PHE A 14 -0.71 -6.28 5.22
N VAL A 15 -0.30 -5.51 6.22
CA VAL A 15 0.98 -4.80 6.26
C VAL A 15 2.17 -5.75 6.22
N ALA A 16 2.09 -6.88 6.92
CA ALA A 16 3.10 -7.92 6.84
C ALA A 16 3.25 -8.43 5.39
N GLY A 17 2.15 -8.84 4.75
CA GLY A 17 2.19 -9.38 3.39
C GLY A 17 2.57 -8.35 2.32
N VAL A 18 2.11 -7.10 2.44
CA VAL A 18 2.39 -6.07 1.44
C VAL A 18 3.84 -5.59 1.52
N THR A 19 4.44 -5.55 2.72
CA THR A 19 5.85 -5.15 2.88
C THR A 19 6.78 -6.12 2.15
N ASP A 20 6.57 -7.42 2.34
CA ASP A 20 7.34 -8.47 1.65
C ASP A 20 7.11 -8.44 0.12
N ALA A 21 5.89 -8.08 -0.31
CA ALA A 21 5.58 -7.95 -1.73
C ALA A 21 6.32 -6.75 -2.36
N ILE A 22 6.29 -5.59 -1.72
CA ILE A 22 6.97 -4.38 -2.20
C ILE A 22 8.49 -4.60 -2.21
N GLU A 23 9.07 -5.22 -1.18
CA GLU A 23 10.51 -5.48 -1.14
C GLU A 23 10.97 -6.32 -2.34
N ARG A 24 10.18 -7.33 -2.74
CA ARG A 24 10.48 -8.17 -3.91
C ARG A 24 10.24 -7.47 -5.25
N SER A 25 9.20 -6.63 -5.36
CA SER A 25 8.85 -5.98 -6.63
C SER A 25 9.64 -4.70 -6.90
N ARG A 26 10.12 -4.01 -5.86
CA ARG A 26 10.75 -2.67 -5.95
C ARG A 26 11.84 -2.56 -7.02
N PRO A 27 12.79 -3.50 -7.19
CA PRO A 27 13.80 -3.39 -8.25
C PRO A 27 13.20 -3.32 -9.65
N ILE A 28 12.15 -4.11 -9.91
CA ILE A 28 11.45 -4.11 -11.21
C ILE A 28 10.63 -2.82 -11.35
N ASP A 29 9.96 -2.38 -10.29
CA ASP A 29 9.21 -1.12 -10.29
C ASP A 29 10.10 0.10 -10.57
N ASP A 30 11.32 0.14 -10.02
CA ASP A 30 12.31 1.20 -10.27
C ASP A 30 12.77 1.21 -11.74
N LEU A 31 13.00 0.03 -12.33
CA LEU A 31 13.34 -0.11 -13.75
C LEU A 31 12.19 0.36 -14.64
N MET A 32 10.97 -0.13 -14.38
CA MET A 32 9.78 0.27 -15.13
C MET A 32 9.52 1.77 -15.04
N ARG A 33 9.71 2.39 -13.86
CA ARG A 33 9.54 3.84 -13.69
C ARG A 33 10.54 4.61 -14.54
N SER A 34 11.79 4.17 -14.58
CA SER A 34 12.85 4.82 -15.35
C SER A 34 12.60 4.69 -16.86
N ALA A 35 12.25 3.50 -17.32
CA ALA A 35 11.98 3.24 -18.74
C ALA A 35 10.69 3.91 -19.24
N ALA A 36 9.65 4.02 -18.40
CA ALA A 36 8.41 4.71 -18.73
C ALA A 36 8.59 6.20 -19.10
N ALA A 37 9.74 6.82 -18.78
CA ALA A 37 10.03 8.20 -19.16
C ALA A 37 10.31 8.37 -20.67
N ILE A 38 10.71 7.29 -21.36
CA ILE A 38 11.10 7.32 -22.77
C ILE A 38 10.40 6.26 -23.63
N ASP A 39 9.74 5.28 -23.00
CA ASP A 39 9.02 4.20 -23.66
C ASP A 39 7.51 4.27 -23.33
N PRO A 40 6.66 4.64 -24.31
CA PRO A 40 5.21 4.73 -24.13
C PRO A 40 4.51 3.40 -23.81
N GLU A 41 5.06 2.27 -24.27
CA GLU A 41 4.49 0.94 -24.00
C GLU A 41 4.71 0.58 -22.53
N ILE A 42 5.92 0.82 -22.01
CA ILE A 42 6.24 0.61 -20.59
C ILE A 42 5.44 1.58 -19.71
N SER A 43 5.26 2.84 -20.13
CA SER A 43 4.40 3.79 -19.42
C SER A 43 2.95 3.30 -19.32
N THR A 44 2.41 2.76 -20.41
CA THR A 44 1.07 2.18 -20.45
C THR A 44 0.96 0.94 -19.55
N LEU A 45 1.95 0.05 -19.58
CA LEU A 45 1.99 -1.13 -18.72
C LEU A 45 2.04 -0.73 -17.25
N ARG A 46 2.91 0.21 -16.87
CA ARG A 46 3.03 0.70 -15.49
C ARG A 46 1.72 1.32 -15.01
N ARG A 47 1.02 2.10 -15.85
CA ARG A 47 -0.30 2.65 -15.49
C ARG A 47 -1.31 1.55 -15.17
N LYS A 48 -1.40 0.50 -16.00
CA LYS A 48 -2.30 -0.64 -15.77
C LYS A 48 -2.01 -1.35 -14.44
N ILE A 49 -0.72 -1.59 -14.14
CA ILE A 49 -0.30 -2.18 -12.87
C ILE A 49 -0.72 -1.30 -11.68
N GLN A 50 -0.55 0.02 -11.81
CA GLN A 50 -0.94 0.96 -10.76
C GLN A 50 -2.46 1.01 -10.54
N GLU A 51 -3.25 0.93 -11.61
CA GLU A 51 -4.72 0.81 -11.56
C GLU A 51 -5.19 -0.49 -10.90
N GLU A 52 -4.53 -1.62 -11.20
CA GLU A 52 -4.77 -2.90 -10.53
C GLU A 52 -4.44 -2.84 -9.05
N ARG A 53 -3.28 -2.26 -8.69
CA ARG A 53 -2.91 -2.03 -7.28
C ARG A 53 -3.96 -1.18 -6.57
N PHE A 54 -4.44 -0.11 -7.20
CA PHE A 54 -5.48 0.74 -6.62
C PHE A 54 -6.79 -0.04 -6.36
N ARG A 55 -7.27 -0.81 -7.35
CA ARG A 55 -8.45 -1.69 -7.19
C ARG A 55 -8.29 -2.70 -6.06
N ASN A 56 -7.08 -3.24 -5.87
CA ASN A 56 -6.78 -4.14 -4.76
C ASN A 56 -6.87 -3.42 -3.40
N MET A 57 -6.41 -2.17 -3.31
CA MET A 57 -6.53 -1.37 -2.09
C MET A 57 -7.99 -1.00 -1.80
N THR A 58 -8.79 -0.70 -2.82
CA THR A 58 -10.23 -0.50 -2.66
C THR A 58 -10.90 -1.74 -2.08
N THR A 59 -10.54 -2.93 -2.57
CA THR A 59 -11.04 -4.21 -2.04
C THR A 59 -10.66 -4.40 -0.57
N LEU A 60 -9.40 -4.14 -0.20
CA LEU A 60 -8.94 -4.20 1.18
C LEU A 60 -9.76 -3.27 2.09
N VAL A 61 -9.93 -2.02 1.68
CA VAL A 61 -10.67 -1.01 2.46
C VAL A 61 -12.13 -1.43 2.66
N ARG A 62 -12.77 -2.00 1.62
CA ARG A 62 -14.13 -2.55 1.77
C ARG A 62 -14.19 -3.66 2.81
N TRP A 63 -13.17 -4.52 2.91
CA TRP A 63 -13.09 -5.53 3.97
C TRP A 63 -12.92 -4.91 5.36
N LEU A 64 -12.16 -3.83 5.49
CA LEU A 64 -12.06 -3.09 6.77
C LEU A 64 -13.41 -2.47 7.16
N CYS A 65 -14.12 -1.84 6.22
CA CYS A 65 -15.45 -1.27 6.45
C CYS A 65 -16.49 -2.31 6.86
N ALA A 66 -16.39 -3.54 6.36
CA ALA A 66 -17.30 -4.63 6.75
C ALA A 66 -17.12 -5.06 8.22
N ASN A 67 -15.99 -4.71 8.84
CA ASN A 67 -15.65 -5.05 10.22
C ASN A 67 -15.78 -3.88 11.20
N GLY A 68 -16.11 -2.67 10.72
CA GLY A 68 -16.25 -1.48 11.55
C GLY A 68 -16.11 -0.17 10.76
N PRO A 69 -16.43 0.98 11.37
CA PRO A 69 -16.27 2.27 10.72
C PRO A 69 -14.79 2.61 10.47
N LEU A 70 -14.54 3.48 9.49
CA LEU A 70 -13.23 4.13 9.32
C LEU A 70 -13.18 5.44 10.10
N ARG A 71 -11.97 5.91 10.39
CA ARG A 71 -11.71 7.20 11.06
C ARG A 71 -11.98 8.36 10.11
N ARG A 72 -12.82 9.30 10.57
CA ARG A 72 -13.48 10.34 9.77
C ARG A 72 -14.39 9.69 8.71
N GLU A 73 -15.43 10.37 8.25
CA GLU A 73 -16.32 9.88 7.18
C GLU A 73 -15.61 9.81 5.81
N ARG A 74 -14.33 9.42 5.78
CA ARG A 74 -13.57 9.21 4.55
C ARG A 74 -14.25 8.10 3.77
N GLY A 75 -14.62 8.42 2.54
CA GLY A 75 -15.13 7.42 1.61
C GLY A 75 -14.10 6.32 1.36
N VAL A 76 -14.59 5.15 0.94
CA VAL A 76 -13.75 4.00 0.57
C VAL A 76 -12.64 4.38 -0.41
N ASP A 77 -12.91 5.30 -1.33
CA ASP A 77 -11.97 5.76 -2.35
C ASP A 77 -10.76 6.52 -1.75
N GLU A 78 -11.02 7.48 -0.86
CA GLU A 78 -9.97 8.24 -0.19
C GLU A 78 -9.10 7.33 0.71
N ALA A 79 -9.75 6.43 1.46
CA ALA A 79 -9.04 5.44 2.25
C ALA A 79 -8.19 4.53 1.37
N ALA A 80 -8.68 4.11 0.19
CA ALA A 80 -7.92 3.30 -0.75
C ALA A 80 -6.72 4.07 -1.33
N ALA A 81 -6.88 5.35 -1.64
CA ALA A 81 -5.79 6.22 -2.09
C ALA A 81 -4.68 6.36 -1.04
N ILE A 82 -5.06 6.47 0.24
CA ILE A 82 -4.09 6.47 1.36
C ILE A 82 -3.31 5.15 1.40
N VAL A 83 -4.00 4.00 1.37
CA VAL A 83 -3.31 2.71 1.41
C VAL A 83 -2.42 2.53 0.18
N TRP A 84 -2.93 2.84 -1.02
CA TRP A 84 -2.19 2.71 -2.28
C TRP A 84 -0.92 3.55 -2.29
N THR A 85 -0.98 4.76 -1.75
CA THR A 85 0.16 5.68 -1.63
C THR A 85 1.18 5.17 -0.62
N LEU A 86 0.75 4.85 0.61
CA LEU A 86 1.67 4.44 1.68
C LEU A 86 2.31 3.07 1.43
N THR A 87 1.66 2.22 0.62
CA THR A 87 2.20 0.92 0.18
C THR A 87 2.87 0.99 -1.19
N SER A 88 3.21 2.19 -1.68
CA SER A 88 3.86 2.37 -2.98
C SER A 88 5.35 2.02 -2.94
N PRO A 89 5.92 1.51 -4.06
CA PRO A 89 7.37 1.37 -4.21
C PRO A 89 8.13 2.68 -3.98
N GLU A 90 7.52 3.83 -4.32
CA GLU A 90 8.02 5.18 -4.09
C GLU A 90 8.24 5.45 -2.59
N VAL A 91 7.20 5.30 -1.75
CA VAL A 91 7.28 5.51 -0.29
C VAL A 91 8.23 4.52 0.36
N HIS A 92 8.18 3.25 -0.08
CA HIS A 92 9.11 2.24 0.38
C HIS A 92 10.57 2.63 0.11
N ARG A 93 10.89 3.09 -1.11
CA ARG A 93 12.26 3.55 -1.45
C ARG A 93 12.71 4.70 -0.57
N LEU A 94 11.88 5.73 -0.39
CA LEU A 94 12.21 6.89 0.43
C LEU A 94 12.64 6.48 1.85
N LEU A 95 11.93 5.53 2.46
CA LEU A 95 12.19 5.14 3.86
C LEU A 95 13.24 4.04 4.00
N ARG A 96 13.15 2.96 3.22
CA ARG A 96 14.05 1.79 3.33
C ARG A 96 15.42 2.04 2.72
N VAL A 97 15.47 2.78 1.61
CA VAL A 97 16.71 3.02 0.85
C VAL A 97 17.28 4.38 1.22
N ASP A 98 16.54 5.46 0.94
CA ASP A 98 17.10 6.81 1.02
C ASP A 98 17.25 7.31 2.46
N ARG A 99 16.50 6.75 3.41
CA ARG A 99 16.63 6.98 4.86
C ARG A 99 17.19 5.78 5.63
N GLY A 100 17.47 4.66 4.95
CA GLY A 100 18.13 3.49 5.53
C GLY A 100 17.37 2.80 6.67
N TRP A 101 16.03 2.91 6.75
CA TRP A 101 15.26 2.20 7.78
C TRP A 101 15.37 0.69 7.58
N SER A 102 15.30 -0.10 8.65
CA SER A 102 15.16 -1.57 8.56
C SER A 102 13.76 -1.97 8.05
N SER A 103 13.62 -3.21 7.56
CA SER A 103 12.31 -3.76 7.14
C SER A 103 11.30 -3.74 8.28
N GLU A 104 11.75 -4.10 9.49
CA GLU A 104 10.92 -4.10 10.70
C GLU A 104 10.43 -2.68 11.02
N ARG A 105 11.33 -1.70 11.05
CA ARG A 105 10.97 -0.30 11.32
C ARG A 105 9.97 0.24 10.28
N PHE A 106 10.17 -0.07 9.00
CA PHE A 106 9.23 0.34 7.95
C PHE A 106 7.86 -0.32 8.12
N ARG A 107 7.82 -1.62 8.39
CA ARG A 107 6.59 -2.39 8.61
C ARG A 107 5.80 -1.84 9.79
N ASP A 108 6.47 -1.58 10.91
CA ASP A 108 5.86 -1.05 12.13
C ASP A 108 5.31 0.36 11.90
N TRP A 109 6.10 1.22 11.26
CA TRP A 109 5.65 2.56 10.89
C TRP A 109 4.46 2.54 9.93
N LEU A 110 4.47 1.66 8.92
CA LEU A 110 3.40 1.55 7.95
C LEU A 110 2.11 1.09 8.62
N GLY A 111 2.21 0.06 9.48
CA GLY A 111 1.11 -0.46 10.28
C GLY A 111 0.49 0.60 11.19
N GLU A 112 1.32 1.28 11.96
CA GLU A 112 0.85 2.31 12.90
C GLU A 112 0.26 3.53 12.16
N THR A 113 0.90 3.97 11.07
CA THR A 113 0.43 5.11 10.28
C THR A 113 -0.92 4.81 9.62
N LEU A 114 -1.07 3.63 9.03
CA LEU A 114 -2.35 3.20 8.46
C LEU A 114 -3.42 3.06 9.54
N ALA A 115 -3.10 2.46 10.69
CA ALA A 115 -4.05 2.31 11.79
C ALA A 115 -4.53 3.67 12.31
N ARG A 116 -3.61 4.61 12.55
CA ARG A 116 -3.92 5.98 12.98
C ARG A 116 -4.70 6.77 11.93
N THR A 117 -4.49 6.51 10.65
CA THR A 117 -5.15 7.27 9.60
C THR A 117 -6.55 6.73 9.30
N LEU A 118 -6.73 5.40 9.40
CA LEU A 118 -7.92 4.71 8.90
C LEU A 118 -8.86 4.18 9.98
N LEU A 119 -8.37 3.85 11.18
CA LEU A 119 -9.16 3.14 12.20
C LEU A 119 -9.50 4.05 13.35
N THR A 120 -10.64 3.82 14.00
CA THR A 120 -11.06 4.56 15.19
C THR A 120 -10.26 4.19 16.44
#